data_AF-A0AAP8Q893-F1
#
_entry.id   AF-A0AAP8Q893-F1
#
_cell.length_a   1.000
_cell.length_b   1.000
_cell.length_c   1.000
_cell.angle_alpha   90.00
_cell.angle_beta   90.00
_cell.angle_gamma   90.00
#
_symmetry.space_group_name_H-M   'P 1'
#
loop_
_entity.id
_entity.type
_entity.pdbx_description
1 polymer ?
#
loop_
_entity_poly.entity_id
_entity_poly.type
_entity_poly.pdbx_seq_one_letter_code
_entity_poly.pdbx_strand_id
1 'polypeptide(L)'
;MEVNHDRKSYQLVTDELALFNEEYYLSVWRISIPTTQELTTSERFDTLFAFEHPDIELSVDVSEEARGTWYYQLLVPAMLTTPDAAIRRMGKGTKALSEYLTQHNMLTEHKALQKEEIFYYLKRYNPGITMEVQ
;
A
#
# COMPACT_ATOMS: atom_id res chain seq x y z
N MET A 1 -16.33 -2.28 28.81
CA MET A 1 -15.02 -2.36 28.13
C MET A 1 -14.88 -1.07 27.36
N GLU A 2 -13.97 -0.19 27.78
CA GLU A 2 -13.60 0.97 26.96
C GLU A 2 -12.88 0.43 25.72
N VAL A 3 -13.48 0.64 24.55
CA VAL A 3 -12.81 0.39 23.28
C VAL A 3 -11.73 1.46 23.17
N ASN A 4 -10.47 1.05 23.33
CA ASN A 4 -9.35 1.97 23.19
C ASN A 4 -9.14 2.24 21.69
N HIS A 5 -9.76 3.31 21.19
CA HIS A 5 -9.71 3.73 19.79
C HIS A 5 -8.28 4.06 19.30
N ASP A 6 -7.28 4.15 20.18
CA ASP A 6 -5.88 4.38 19.81
C ASP A 6 -5.13 3.09 19.44
N ARG A 7 -5.71 1.91 19.71
CA ARG A 7 -5.10 0.62 19.35
C ARG A 7 -5.64 0.12 18.02
N LYS A 8 -4.83 0.28 16.98
CA LYS A 8 -5.09 -0.30 15.66
C LYS A 8 -4.66 -1.77 15.62
N SER A 9 -5.47 -2.60 14.97
CA SER A 9 -5.17 -4.02 14.76
C SER A 9 -4.42 -4.27 13.45
N TYR A 10 -3.62 -5.33 13.43
CA TYR A 10 -2.96 -5.85 12.24
C TYR A 10 -3.18 -7.36 12.18
N GLN A 11 -3.78 -7.84 11.10
CA GLN A 11 -4.02 -9.25 10.87
C GLN A 11 -3.48 -9.64 9.49
N LEU A 12 -2.61 -10.64 9.44
CA LEU A 12 -2.08 -11.14 8.17
C LEU A 12 -3.16 -11.92 7.41
N VAL A 13 -3.30 -11.67 6.10
CA VAL A 13 -4.23 -12.39 5.22
C VAL A 13 -3.46 -13.28 4.25
N THR A 14 -2.41 -12.73 3.65
CA THR A 14 -1.40 -13.46 2.86
C THR A 14 -0.03 -12.87 3.15
N ASP A 15 1.02 -13.42 2.55
CA ASP A 15 2.38 -12.89 2.70
C ASP A 15 2.51 -11.41 2.29
N GLU A 16 1.67 -10.90 1.38
CA GLU A 16 1.74 -9.53 0.83
C GLU A 16 0.49 -8.69 1.11
N LEU A 17 -0.43 -9.21 1.93
CA LEU A 17 -1.71 -8.58 2.24
C LEU A 17 -2.05 -8.72 3.72
N ALA A 18 -2.41 -7.61 4.35
CA ALA A 18 -2.87 -7.57 5.73
C ALA A 18 -4.20 -6.81 5.85
N LEU A 19 -5.06 -7.22 6.78
CA LEU A 19 -6.19 -6.44 7.24
C LEU A 19 -5.68 -5.49 8.33
N PHE A 20 -5.83 -4.19 8.09
CA PHE A 20 -5.42 -3.13 9.00
C PHE A 20 -6.65 -2.45 9.60
N ASN A 21 -6.68 -2.41 10.93
CA ASN A 21 -7.69 -1.74 11.72
C ASN A 21 -9.15 -2.15 11.41
N GLU A 22 -9.36 -3.37 10.89
CA GLU A 22 -10.66 -3.84 10.38
C GLU A 22 -11.29 -2.96 9.26
N GLU A 23 -10.54 -1.98 8.75
CA GLU A 23 -11.03 -0.97 7.82
C GLU A 23 -10.54 -1.22 6.40
N TYR A 24 -9.30 -1.69 6.24
CA TYR A 24 -8.68 -1.85 4.93
C TYR A 24 -7.86 -3.13 4.83
N TYR A 25 -8.01 -3.83 3.72
CA TYR A 25 -6.99 -4.75 3.25
C TYR A 25 -5.90 -3.94 2.54
N LEU A 26 -4.67 -4.08 3.01
CA LEU A 26 -3.51 -3.28 2.60
C LEU A 26 -2.43 -4.17 2.00
N SER A 27 -1.92 -3.74 0.85
CA SER A 27 -0.61 -4.14 0.32
C SER A 27 0.27 -2.90 0.19
N VAL A 28 1.57 -3.06 0.38
CA VAL A 28 2.52 -1.93 0.29
C VAL A 28 3.64 -2.30 -0.67
N TRP A 29 3.84 -1.48 -1.69
CA TRP A 29 4.98 -1.59 -2.59
C TRP A 29 6.04 -0.58 -2.19
N ARG A 30 7.27 -1.07 -2.00
CA ARG A 30 8.44 -0.22 -1.88
C ARG A 30 9.02 0.03 -3.26
N ILE A 31 9.11 1.30 -3.64
CA ILE A 31 9.58 1.75 -4.95
C ILE A 31 10.95 2.41 -4.77
N SER A 32 11.94 1.96 -5.54
CA SER A 32 13.22 2.67 -5.62
C SER A 32 13.07 3.83 -6.59
N ILE A 33 13.37 5.06 -6.15
CA ILE A 33 13.31 6.25 -6.99
C ILE A 33 14.75 6.55 -7.45
N PRO A 34 15.06 6.45 -8.74
CA PRO A 34 16.36 6.87 -9.24
C PRO A 34 16.53 8.37 -8.98
N THR A 35 17.57 8.74 -8.24
CA THR A 35 17.92 10.15 -7.98
C THR A 35 18.34 10.91 -9.23
N THR A 36 18.41 10.23 -10.38
CA THR A 36 18.88 10.73 -11.67
C THR A 36 17.78 10.82 -12.74
N GLN A 37 16.52 10.49 -12.44
CA GLN A 37 15.45 10.58 -13.44
C GLN A 37 14.98 12.02 -13.65
N GLU A 38 14.95 12.45 -14.91
CA GLU A 38 14.58 13.82 -15.34
C GLU A 38 13.08 14.14 -15.22
N LEU A 39 12.22 13.16 -14.90
CA LEU A 39 10.83 13.44 -14.56
C LEU A 39 10.80 14.28 -13.30
N THR A 40 10.22 15.48 -13.39
CA THR A 40 10.05 16.30 -12.21
C THR A 40 9.14 15.54 -11.23
N THR A 41 9.45 15.57 -9.93
CA THR A 41 8.63 14.94 -8.89
C THR A 41 7.13 15.26 -9.05
N SER A 42 6.80 16.45 -9.56
CA SER A 42 5.44 16.89 -9.90
C SER A 42 4.74 16.00 -10.93
N GLU A 43 5.38 15.68 -12.06
CA GLU A 43 4.77 14.86 -13.13
C GLU A 43 4.52 13.42 -12.67
N ARG A 44 5.41 12.88 -11.83
CA ARG A 44 5.17 11.59 -11.17
C ARG A 44 3.94 11.65 -10.26
N PHE A 45 3.82 12.70 -9.44
CA PHE A 45 2.65 12.87 -8.58
C PHE A 45 1.37 13.00 -9.39
N ASP A 46 1.32 13.88 -10.39
CA ASP A 46 0.13 14.10 -11.21
C ASP A 46 -0.34 12.81 -11.87
N THR A 47 0.60 12.00 -12.36
CA THR A 47 0.28 10.68 -12.94
C THR A 47 -0.25 9.72 -11.88
N LEU A 48 0.40 9.62 -10.71
CA LEU A 48 -0.05 8.72 -9.64
C LEU A 48 -1.42 9.12 -9.07
N PHE A 49 -1.68 10.42 -8.91
CA PHE A 49 -2.96 10.94 -8.43
C PHE A 49 -4.08 10.80 -9.46
N ALA A 50 -3.77 10.73 -10.76
CA ALA A 50 -4.74 10.48 -11.80
C ALA A 50 -5.12 8.99 -11.93
N PHE A 51 -4.43 8.07 -11.24
CA PHE A 51 -4.77 6.66 -11.24
C PHE A 51 -6.04 6.41 -10.41
N GLU A 52 -7.08 5.92 -11.07
CA GLU A 52 -8.32 5.48 -10.43
C GLU A 52 -8.66 4.05 -10.88
N HIS A 53 -9.06 3.20 -9.93
CA HIS A 53 -9.49 1.84 -10.24
C HIS A 53 -10.59 1.38 -9.26
N PRO A 54 -11.66 0.71 -9.74
CA PRO A 54 -12.77 0.31 -8.86
C PRO A 54 -12.38 -0.76 -7.82
N ASP A 55 -11.31 -1.52 -8.08
CA ASP A 55 -10.87 -2.58 -7.17
C ASP A 55 -9.92 -2.12 -6.06
N ILE A 56 -9.22 -0.99 -6.21
CA ILE A 56 -8.24 -0.51 -5.22
C ILE A 56 -8.21 1.01 -5.13
N GLU A 57 -7.88 1.53 -3.96
CA GLU A 57 -7.44 2.91 -3.79
C GLU A 57 -5.91 2.93 -3.70
N LEU A 58 -5.27 3.91 -4.35
CA LEU A 58 -3.84 4.14 -4.29
C LEU A 58 -3.54 5.33 -3.39
N SER A 59 -2.62 5.16 -2.45
CA SER A 59 -2.03 6.24 -1.66
C SER A 59 -0.51 6.19 -1.77
N VAL A 60 0.14 7.36 -1.81
CA VAL A 60 1.59 7.50 -2.01
C VAL A 60 2.21 8.11 -0.76
N ASP A 61 3.18 7.40 -0.20
CA ASP A 61 3.96 7.83 0.96
C ASP A 61 5.40 8.13 0.53
N VAL A 62 5.78 9.41 0.67
CA VAL A 62 7.09 9.95 0.29
C VAL A 62 7.96 10.30 1.51
N SER A 63 7.63 9.77 2.69
CA SER A 63 8.38 10.02 3.94
C SER A 63 9.87 9.67 3.86
N GLU A 64 10.26 8.74 2.99
CA GLU A 64 11.65 8.32 2.78
C GLU A 64 12.21 8.76 1.42
N GLU A 65 11.64 9.79 0.79
CA GLU A 65 12.13 10.35 -0.49
C GLU A 65 13.61 10.75 -0.42
N ALA A 66 14.05 11.35 0.69
CA ALA A 66 15.46 11.70 0.90
C ALA A 66 16.42 10.50 0.87
N ARG A 67 15.89 9.28 1.02
CA ARG A 67 16.63 8.01 0.91
C ARG A 67 16.41 7.33 -0.45
N GLY A 68 15.76 8.00 -1.40
CA GLY A 68 15.41 7.46 -2.71
C GLY A 68 14.34 6.37 -2.65
N THR A 69 13.46 6.39 -1.64
CA THR A 69 12.42 5.36 -1.46
C THR A 69 11.04 5.99 -1.33
N TRP A 70 10.10 5.53 -2.14
CA TRP A 70 8.67 5.81 -1.99
C TRP A 70 7.92 4.52 -1.64
N TYR A 71 6.73 4.68 -1.05
CA TYR A 71 5.83 3.57 -0.78
C TYR A 71 4.48 3.82 -1.44
N TYR A 72 3.99 2.84 -2.18
CA TYR A 72 2.62 2.83 -2.69
C TYR A 72 1.78 1.93 -1.81
N GLN A 73 0.79 2.49 -1.14
CA GLN A 73 -0.23 1.77 -0.39
C GLN A 73 -1.39 1.47 -1.33
N LEU A 74 -1.68 0.19 -1.51
CA LEU A 74 -2.83 -0.28 -2.26
C LEU A 74 -3.87 -0.77 -1.25
N LEU A 75 -5.08 -0.20 -1.33
CA LEU A 75 -6.10 -0.37 -0.32
C LEU A 75 -7.37 -0.97 -0.93
N VAL A 76 -7.97 -1.93 -0.24
CA VAL A 76 -9.34 -2.38 -0.51
C VAL A 76 -10.15 -2.16 0.76
N PRO A 77 -11.23 -1.36 0.72
CA PRO A 77 -12.11 -1.19 1.88
C PRO A 77 -12.65 -2.54 2.37
N ALA A 78 -12.52 -2.81 3.66
CA ALA A 78 -12.94 -4.06 4.28
C ALA A 78 -14.46 -4.14 4.50
N MET A 79 -15.15 -3.00 4.53
CA MET A 79 -16.61 -2.95 4.67
C MET A 79 -17.28 -3.80 3.57
N LEU A 80 -17.97 -4.87 3.98
CA LEU A 80 -18.64 -5.83 3.09
C LEU A 80 -17.72 -6.59 2.11
N THR A 81 -16.40 -6.55 2.32
CA THR A 81 -15.42 -7.29 1.51
C THR A 81 -14.90 -8.48 2.30
N THR A 82 -15.12 -9.70 1.80
CA THR A 82 -14.53 -10.91 2.40
C THR A 82 -13.03 -11.00 2.09
N PRO A 83 -12.23 -11.75 2.86
CA PRO A 83 -10.80 -11.93 2.58
C PRO A 83 -10.52 -12.42 1.14
N ASP A 84 -11.28 -13.42 0.66
CA ASP A 84 -11.13 -13.92 -0.71
C ASP A 84 -11.47 -12.87 -1.78
N ALA A 85 -12.48 -12.03 -1.52
CA ALA A 85 -12.82 -10.93 -2.41
C ALA A 85 -11.72 -9.86 -2.40
N ALA A 86 -11.17 -9.54 -1.24
CA ALA A 86 -10.06 -8.60 -1.09
C ALA A 86 -8.82 -9.09 -1.86
N ILE A 87 -8.45 -10.37 -1.75
CA ILE A 87 -7.33 -10.97 -2.48
C ILE A 87 -7.54 -10.80 -3.99
N ARG A 88 -8.74 -11.11 -4.51
CA ARG A 88 -9.04 -10.94 -5.94
C ARG A 88 -9.00 -9.49 -6.39
N ARG A 89 -9.58 -8.57 -5.60
CA ARG A 89 -9.59 -7.13 -5.90
C ARG A 89 -8.18 -6.56 -5.89
N MET A 90 -7.38 -6.92 -4.88
CA MET A 90 -5.97 -6.53 -4.79
C MET A 90 -5.20 -7.02 -6.02
N GLY A 91 -5.35 -8.29 -6.42
CA GLY A 91 -4.68 -8.84 -7.60
C GLY A 91 -5.07 -8.16 -8.93
N LYS A 92 -6.32 -7.72 -9.07
CA LYS A 92 -6.75 -6.93 -10.23
C LYS A 92 -6.18 -5.52 -10.18
N GLY A 93 -6.25 -4.87 -9.02
CA GLY A 93 -5.77 -3.51 -8.82
C GLY A 93 -4.26 -3.37 -9.01
N THR A 94 -3.47 -4.29 -8.45
CA THR A 94 -2.01 -4.31 -8.64
C THR A 94 -1.63 -4.49 -10.10
N LYS A 95 -2.34 -5.36 -10.82
CA LYS A 95 -2.15 -5.53 -12.27
C LYS A 95 -2.49 -4.25 -13.03
N ALA A 96 -3.65 -3.64 -12.76
CA ALA A 96 -4.05 -2.39 -13.38
C ALA A 96 -3.06 -1.25 -13.12
N LEU A 97 -2.57 -1.12 -11.87
CA LEU A 97 -1.54 -0.14 -11.52
C LEU A 97 -0.24 -0.40 -12.28
N SER A 98 0.20 -1.65 -12.38
CA SER A 98 1.42 -2.01 -13.13
C SER A 98 1.30 -1.64 -14.61
N GLU A 99 0.15 -1.96 -15.23
CA GLU A 99 -0.14 -1.61 -16.62
C GLU A 99 -0.18 -0.10 -16.81
N TYR A 100 -0.84 0.63 -15.91
CA TYR A 100 -0.90 2.09 -15.92
C TYR A 100 0.50 2.73 -15.82
N LEU A 101 1.30 2.32 -14.83
CA LEU A 101 2.66 2.81 -14.68
C LEU A 101 3.53 2.49 -15.91
N THR A 102 3.31 1.35 -16.57
CA THR A 102 4.01 1.00 -17.81
C THR A 102 3.63 1.92 -18.95
N GLN A 103 2.34 2.20 -19.14
CA GLN A 103 1.83 3.09 -20.19
C GLN A 103 2.37 4.52 -20.06
N HIS A 104 2.63 4.95 -18.83
CA HIS A 104 3.17 6.27 -18.52
C HIS A 104 4.72 6.27 -18.41
N ASN A 105 5.41 5.19 -18.80
CA ASN A 105 6.87 5.04 -18.67
C ASN A 105 7.40 5.28 -17.24
N MET A 106 6.58 4.99 -16.25
CA MET A 106 6.85 5.16 -14.82
C MET A 106 7.06 3.84 -14.08
N LEU A 107 7.00 2.70 -14.79
CA LEU A 107 7.27 1.41 -14.17
C LEU A 107 8.72 1.40 -13.65
N THR A 108 8.83 1.46 -12.33
CA THR A 108 10.10 1.42 -11.62
C THR A 108 10.19 0.07 -10.90
N GLU A 109 11.40 -0.41 -10.65
CA GLU A 109 11.58 -1.62 -9.84
C GLU A 109 10.88 -1.43 -8.49
N HIS A 110 9.95 -2.34 -8.20
CA HIS A 110 9.20 -2.34 -6.97
C HIS A 110 9.32 -3.70 -6.28
N LYS A 111 9.24 -3.67 -4.96
CA LYS A 111 9.14 -4.87 -4.12
C LYS A 111 7.88 -4.75 -3.27
N ALA A 112 6.96 -5.71 -3.36
CA ALA A 112 5.90 -5.84 -2.38
C ALA A 112 6.51 -6.17 -1.00
N LEU A 113 6.14 -5.40 0.02
CA LEU A 113 6.52 -5.69 1.40
C LEU A 113 5.82 -6.97 1.85
N GLN A 114 6.55 -7.84 2.54
CA GLN A 114 6.04 -9.12 3.00
C GLN A 114 5.86 -9.13 4.52
N LYS A 115 4.75 -9.69 5.01
CA LYS A 115 4.48 -10.03 6.41
C LYS A 115 4.94 -8.95 7.39
N GLU A 116 6.01 -9.20 8.13
CA GLU A 116 6.55 -8.31 9.14
C GLU A 116 7.02 -6.98 8.54
N GLU A 117 7.43 -6.94 7.27
CA GLU A 117 7.78 -5.69 6.58
C GLU A 117 6.56 -4.74 6.51
N ILE A 118 5.35 -5.25 6.27
CA ILE A 118 4.11 -4.45 6.29
C ILE A 118 3.83 -3.98 7.72
N PHE A 119 3.96 -4.87 8.70
CA PHE A 119 3.76 -4.52 10.11
C PHE A 119 4.71 -3.40 10.57
N TYR A 120 6.01 -3.52 10.26
CA TYR A 120 6.99 -2.51 10.63
C TYR A 120 6.75 -1.19 9.90
N TYR A 121 6.36 -1.24 8.62
CA TYR A 121 5.93 -0.06 7.87
C TYR A 121 4.79 0.68 8.60
N LEU A 122 3.73 -0.03 8.96
CA LEU A 122 2.57 0.54 9.66
C LEU A 122 2.91 1.04 11.06
N LYS A 123 3.79 0.34 11.79
CA LYS A 123 4.21 0.71 13.14
C LYS A 123 4.92 2.05 13.21
N ARG A 124 5.60 2.48 12.13
CA ARG A 124 6.21 3.83 12.04
C ARG A 124 5.18 4.94 12.24
N TYR A 125 3.95 4.72 11.77
CA TYR A 125 2.85 5.69 11.85
C TYR A 125 1.86 5.37 12.98
N ASN A 126 1.87 4.14 13.48
CA ASN A 126 0.93 3.65 14.48
C ASN A 126 1.71 2.91 15.59
N PRO A 127 2.37 3.63 16.52
CA PRO A 127 3.26 3.01 17.51
C PRO A 127 2.58 1.96 18.41
N GLY A 128 1.26 2.10 18.61
CA GLY A 128 0.43 1.19 19.41
C GLY A 128 -0.17 0.01 18.64
N ILE A 129 0.18 -0.17 17.36
CA ILE A 129 -0.35 -1.28 16.55
C ILE A 129 0.03 -2.64 17.14
N THR A 130 -0.95 -3.53 17.23
CA THR A 130 -0.74 -4.89 17.72
C THR A 130 -0.99 -5.89 16.60
N MET A 131 -0.08 -6.85 16.45
CA MET A 131 -0.29 -7.99 15.56
C MET A 131 -1.23 -8.98 16.25
N GLU A 132 -2.34 -9.27 15.60
CA GLU A 132 -3.24 -10.33 16.00
C GLU A 132 -2.62 -11.67 15.61
N VAL A 133 -2.45 -12.54 16.60
CA VAL A 133 -1.99 -13.91 16.38
C VAL A 133 -3.23 -14.76 16.14
N GLN A 134 -3.36 -15.31 14.93
CA GLN A 134 -4.36 -16.35 14.65
C GLN A 134 -3.92 -17.70 15.24
#